data_AF-A0A255R2P6-F1
#
_entry.id   AF-A0A255R2P6-F1
#
_cell.length_a   1.000
_cell.length_b   1.000
_cell.length_c   1.000
_cell.angle_alpha   90.00
_cell.angle_beta   90.00
_cell.angle_gamma   90.00
#
_symmetry.space_group_name_H-M   'P 1'
#
loop_
_entity.id
_entity.type
_entity.pdbx_description
1 polymer ?
#
loop_
_entity_poly.entity_id
_entity_poly.type
_entity_poly.pdbx_seq_one_letter_code
_entity_poly.pdbx_strand_id
1 'polypeptide(L)'
;MQQLCRILRHAHCRTTHHRFAIDALSGVKTPAGKRLALWLLRHYPRYLQGSIDPDVRFRDFHNHVLHVRDGNWGGATRVAHQWYHKLHHHLHRERFDKAAHAAGVLTHYVSDVIQPLHTVSEPAEAVIHRPFEWTVDRSYNQILRHRDRHGISVRLGLADDSAWLGSLMMHSARHASKKVTELTRRYRLDEAVHQPKAALDMALLDSLAELFALTLTAIAAIIDRVANETEAFTGYPLPDCGLTLATCRATSTAPIGVAKTTLKSFFDKRQIRRLASEYSREGTLVEYLPPEIDIKRRVIEVYHQERSLKRSARRAA
;
A
#
# COMPACT_ATOMS: atom_id res chain seq x y z
N MET A 1 0.00 2.89 -23.33
CA MET A 1 -0.12 2.77 -21.85
C MET A 1 -0.90 1.54 -21.42
N GLN A 2 -2.20 1.45 -21.75
CA GLN A 2 -3.11 0.38 -21.27
C GLN A 2 -2.62 -1.05 -21.52
N GLN A 3 -2.07 -1.35 -22.71
CA GLN A 3 -1.54 -2.68 -23.03
C GLN A 3 -0.41 -3.12 -22.09
N LEU A 4 0.54 -2.22 -21.81
CA LEU A 4 1.64 -2.49 -20.89
C LEU A 4 1.11 -2.71 -19.47
N CYS A 5 0.22 -1.84 -18.97
CA CYS A 5 -0.40 -2.02 -17.65
C CYS A 5 -1.08 -3.40 -17.53
N ARG A 6 -1.79 -3.85 -18.58
CA ARG A 6 -2.41 -5.19 -18.61
C ARG A 6 -1.37 -6.30 -18.50
N ILE A 7 -0.28 -6.23 -19.28
CA ILE A 7 0.81 -7.22 -19.22
C ILE A 7 1.43 -7.24 -17.82
N LEU A 8 1.76 -6.08 -17.27
CA LEU A 8 2.35 -5.95 -15.94
C LEU A 8 1.44 -6.52 -14.86
N ARG A 9 0.15 -6.18 -14.89
CA ARG A 9 -0.85 -6.67 -13.94
C ARG A 9 -0.97 -8.19 -13.92
N HIS A 10 -0.88 -8.85 -15.07
CA HIS A 10 -1.01 -10.30 -15.16
C HIS A 10 0.28 -11.06 -14.89
N ALA A 11 1.42 -10.55 -15.36
CA ALA A 11 2.67 -11.29 -15.35
C ALA A 11 3.69 -10.81 -14.30
N HIS A 12 3.66 -9.53 -13.91
CA HIS A 12 4.71 -8.92 -13.09
C HIS A 12 4.25 -8.49 -11.70
N CYS A 13 2.97 -8.12 -11.52
CA CYS A 13 2.42 -7.77 -10.22
C CYS A 13 2.17 -9.02 -9.37
N ARG A 14 2.81 -9.08 -8.19
CA ARG A 14 2.74 -10.24 -7.27
C ARG A 14 2.09 -9.94 -5.91
N THR A 15 1.79 -8.68 -5.66
CA THR A 15 1.29 -8.16 -4.38
C THR A 15 0.23 -7.10 -4.66
N THR A 16 -0.56 -6.76 -3.64
CA THR A 16 -1.51 -5.65 -3.69
C THR A 16 -0.80 -4.33 -4.02
N HIS A 17 0.36 -4.02 -3.42
CA HIS A 17 1.11 -2.78 -3.72
C HIS A 17 1.51 -2.66 -5.18
N HIS A 18 2.00 -3.73 -5.81
CA HIS A 18 2.31 -3.71 -7.24
C HIS A 18 1.07 -3.37 -8.09
N ARG A 19 -0.09 -3.92 -7.71
CA ARG A 19 -1.34 -3.69 -8.44
C ARG A 19 -1.85 -2.27 -8.23
N PHE A 20 -1.79 -1.73 -7.02
CA PHE A 20 -2.12 -0.33 -6.74
C PHE A 20 -1.22 0.63 -7.50
N ALA A 21 0.09 0.40 -7.48
CA ALA A 21 1.07 1.20 -8.21
C ALA A 21 0.74 1.29 -9.71
N ILE A 22 0.41 0.16 -10.36
CA ILE A 22 0.08 0.12 -11.79
C ILE A 22 -1.33 0.66 -12.09
N ASP A 23 -2.33 0.28 -11.31
CA ASP A 23 -3.72 0.64 -11.59
C ASP A 23 -3.98 2.13 -11.35
N ALA A 24 -3.31 2.75 -10.37
CA ALA A 24 -3.47 4.17 -10.06
C ALA A 24 -3.04 5.06 -11.23
N LEU A 25 -2.13 4.60 -12.10
CA LEU A 25 -1.69 5.37 -13.28
C LEU A 25 -2.83 5.68 -14.25
N SER A 26 -3.90 4.87 -14.25
CA SER A 26 -5.09 5.14 -15.08
C SER A 26 -5.95 6.28 -14.53
N GLY A 27 -5.80 6.64 -13.26
CA GLY A 27 -6.51 7.72 -12.60
C GLY A 27 -5.83 9.09 -12.72
N VAL A 28 -4.61 9.15 -13.26
CA VAL A 28 -3.81 10.36 -13.44
C VAL A 28 -4.44 11.25 -14.51
N LYS A 29 -4.68 12.52 -14.18
CA LYS A 29 -5.52 13.42 -14.99
C LYS A 29 -4.70 14.45 -15.76
N THR A 30 -3.64 14.97 -15.15
CA THR A 30 -2.90 16.12 -15.67
C THR A 30 -1.98 15.72 -16.81
N PRO A 31 -1.65 16.63 -17.75
CA PRO A 31 -0.67 16.36 -18.79
C PRO A 31 0.71 15.97 -18.21
N ALA A 32 1.18 16.69 -17.20
CA ALA A 32 2.44 16.40 -16.52
C ALA A 32 2.43 15.01 -15.87
N GLY A 33 1.37 14.70 -15.13
CA GLY A 33 1.17 13.40 -14.50
C GLY A 33 1.18 12.27 -15.52
N LYS A 34 0.51 12.44 -16.67
CA LYS A 34 0.51 11.44 -17.75
C LYS A 34 1.91 11.18 -18.31
N ARG A 35 2.73 12.23 -18.50
CA ARG A 35 4.13 12.08 -18.91
C ARG A 35 4.95 11.36 -17.85
N LEU A 36 4.79 11.70 -16.58
CA LEU A 36 5.42 10.98 -15.47
C LEU A 36 5.00 9.51 -15.45
N ALA A 37 3.72 9.20 -15.63
CA ALA A 37 3.21 7.83 -15.69
C ALA A 37 3.87 7.00 -16.81
N LEU A 38 4.18 7.61 -17.96
CA LEU A 38 4.96 6.95 -19.03
C LEU A 38 6.36 6.58 -18.54
N TRP A 39 7.06 7.49 -17.85
CA TRP A 39 8.37 7.19 -17.27
C TRP A 39 8.34 6.10 -16.21
N LEU A 40 7.33 6.12 -15.33
CA LEU A 40 7.13 5.07 -14.32
C LEU A 40 6.93 3.69 -14.98
N LEU A 41 6.17 3.62 -16.08
CA LEU A 41 5.97 2.40 -16.86
C LEU A 41 7.20 1.98 -17.67
N ARG A 42 7.94 2.95 -18.23
CA ARG A 42 9.21 2.67 -18.90
C ARG A 42 10.21 2.01 -17.96
N HIS A 43 10.23 2.46 -16.71
CA HIS A 43 11.06 1.91 -15.64
C HIS A 43 10.28 1.01 -14.67
N TYR A 44 9.25 0.29 -15.15
CA TYR A 44 8.40 -0.55 -14.30
C TYR A 44 9.17 -1.50 -13.36
N PRO A 45 10.33 -2.11 -13.70
CA PRO A 45 11.01 -2.98 -12.75
C PRO A 45 11.45 -2.24 -11.50
N ARG A 46 11.89 -0.98 -11.65
CA ARG A 46 12.27 -0.11 -10.52
C ARG A 46 11.05 0.37 -9.76
N TYR A 47 9.97 0.71 -10.47
CA TYR A 47 8.71 1.12 -9.86
C TYR A 47 8.08 0.02 -9.00
N LEU A 48 7.96 -1.19 -9.57
CA LEU A 48 7.46 -2.36 -8.87
C LEU A 48 8.37 -2.74 -7.68
N GLN A 49 9.70 -2.75 -7.88
CA GLN A 49 10.64 -3.00 -6.78
C GLN A 49 10.45 -1.99 -5.62
N GLY A 50 10.30 -0.71 -5.94
CA GLY A 50 10.04 0.33 -4.93
C GLY A 50 8.78 0.05 -4.12
N SER A 51 7.71 -0.43 -4.77
CA SER A 51 6.43 -0.70 -4.11
C SER A 51 6.43 -1.87 -3.11
N ILE A 52 7.53 -2.61 -3.01
CA ILE A 52 7.68 -3.73 -2.06
C ILE A 52 8.95 -3.66 -1.21
N ASP A 53 9.91 -2.79 -1.56
CA ASP A 53 11.16 -2.64 -0.82
C ASP A 53 10.96 -2.34 0.67
N PRO A 54 9.96 -1.56 1.11
CA PRO A 54 9.69 -1.37 2.53
C PRO A 54 9.46 -2.68 3.29
N ASP A 55 8.69 -3.62 2.73
CA ASP A 55 8.45 -4.94 3.34
C ASP A 55 9.67 -5.85 3.30
N VAL A 56 10.34 -5.94 2.14
CA VAL A 56 11.28 -7.03 1.90
C VAL A 56 12.72 -6.65 2.22
N ARG A 57 13.08 -5.37 2.03
CA ARG A 57 14.44 -4.86 2.11
C ARG A 57 14.65 -3.91 3.29
N PHE A 58 13.78 -2.92 3.47
CA PHE A 58 13.92 -1.96 4.58
C PHE A 58 13.47 -2.60 5.90
N ARG A 59 12.37 -3.37 5.85
CA ARG A 59 11.77 -4.06 7.01
C ARG A 59 11.50 -3.10 8.16
N ASP A 60 11.09 -1.89 7.81
CA ASP A 60 10.93 -0.77 8.73
C ASP A 60 9.47 -0.64 9.18
N PHE A 61 8.89 -1.74 9.67
CA PHE A 61 7.45 -1.92 9.94
C PHE A 61 6.79 -0.79 10.77
N HIS A 62 7.53 -0.12 11.66
CA HIS A 62 7.03 1.06 12.38
C HIS A 62 6.64 2.23 11.45
N ASN A 63 7.26 2.32 10.27
CA ASN A 63 6.97 3.34 9.26
C ASN A 63 5.82 2.96 8.33
N HIS A 64 5.19 1.79 8.49
CA HIS A 64 4.05 1.35 7.67
C HIS A 64 2.73 1.78 8.29
N VAL A 65 2.75 2.09 9.58
CA VAL A 65 1.55 2.31 10.39
C VAL A 65 1.28 3.79 10.66
N LEU A 66 -0.01 4.10 10.85
CA LEU A 66 -0.50 5.40 11.33
C LEU A 66 -1.73 5.22 12.24
N HIS A 67 -1.49 5.13 13.55
CA HIS A 67 -2.48 4.90 14.58
C HIS A 67 -3.13 6.20 15.02
N VAL A 68 -4.16 6.58 14.28
CA VAL A 68 -4.90 7.84 14.45
C VAL A 68 -5.61 7.96 15.81
N ARG A 69 -5.90 6.84 16.48
CA ARG A 69 -6.52 6.81 17.81
C ARG A 69 -5.49 6.97 18.94
N ASP A 70 -4.21 6.70 18.68
CA ASP A 70 -3.13 6.71 19.67
C ASP A 70 -2.25 7.97 19.59
N GLY A 71 -2.87 9.08 19.20
CA GLY A 71 -2.18 10.35 18.98
C GLY A 71 -1.37 10.38 17.69
N ASN A 72 -1.86 9.69 16.65
CA ASN A 72 -1.20 9.57 15.35
C ASN A 72 0.17 8.87 15.43
N TRP A 73 0.26 7.81 16.23
CA TRP A 73 1.50 7.06 16.41
C TRP A 73 1.87 6.30 15.13
N GLY A 74 3.17 6.21 14.82
CA GLY A 74 3.69 5.58 13.60
C GLY A 74 4.52 6.54 12.73
N GLY A 75 5.35 5.97 11.86
CA GLY A 75 6.32 6.72 11.06
C GLY A 75 5.88 7.06 9.63
N ALA A 76 4.72 6.58 9.19
CA ALA A 76 4.35 6.56 7.77
C ALA A 76 4.33 7.94 7.11
N THR A 77 3.73 8.95 7.74
CA THR A 77 3.65 10.31 7.16
C THR A 77 5.03 10.93 6.98
N ARG A 78 5.90 10.82 7.99
CA ARG A 78 7.28 11.33 7.95
C ARG A 78 8.08 10.67 6.83
N VAL A 79 8.02 9.34 6.73
CA VAL A 79 8.78 8.60 5.72
C VAL A 79 8.22 8.83 4.31
N ALA A 80 6.90 8.93 4.16
CA ALA A 80 6.29 9.33 2.89
C ALA A 80 6.78 10.71 2.42
N HIS A 81 6.85 11.72 3.31
CA HIS A 81 7.44 13.02 2.95
C HIS A 81 8.91 12.92 2.52
N GLN A 82 9.72 12.07 3.18
CA GLN A 82 11.11 11.85 2.78
C GLN A 82 11.20 11.26 1.36
N TRP A 83 10.34 10.28 1.03
CA TRP A 83 10.31 9.68 -0.29
C TRP A 83 9.70 10.59 -1.36
N TYR A 84 8.72 11.42 -0.99
CA TYR A 84 8.22 12.49 -1.86
C TYR A 84 9.33 13.47 -2.24
N HIS A 85 10.12 13.91 -1.26
CA HIS A 85 11.27 14.78 -1.52
C HIS A 85 12.34 14.10 -2.40
N LYS A 86 12.64 12.81 -2.15
CA LYS A 86 13.56 12.04 -3.00
C LYS A 86 13.05 11.89 -4.44
N LEU A 87 11.74 11.67 -4.61
CA LEU A 87 11.10 11.60 -5.92
C LEU A 87 11.31 12.90 -6.69
N HIS A 88 10.94 14.04 -6.08
CA HIS A 88 11.19 15.37 -6.61
C HIS A 88 12.64 15.59 -7.02
N HIS A 89 13.55 15.29 -6.09
CA HIS A 89 14.97 15.42 -6.32
C HIS A 89 15.49 14.61 -7.52
N HIS A 90 14.94 13.40 -7.75
CA HIS A 90 15.29 12.59 -8.90
C HIS A 90 14.67 13.11 -10.19
N LEU A 91 13.44 13.64 -10.14
CA LEU A 91 12.77 14.23 -11.29
C LEU A 91 13.47 15.51 -11.77
N HIS A 92 13.85 16.41 -10.86
CA HIS A 92 14.63 17.63 -11.19
C HIS A 92 15.99 17.35 -11.83
N ARG A 93 16.52 16.12 -11.65
CA ARG A 93 17.79 15.68 -12.22
C ARG A 93 17.62 14.71 -13.38
N GLU A 94 16.39 14.53 -13.86
CA GLU A 94 16.00 13.62 -14.93
C GLU A 94 16.46 12.16 -14.71
N ARG A 95 16.61 11.76 -13.44
CA ARG A 95 16.99 10.39 -13.05
C ARG A 95 15.74 9.52 -12.96
N PHE A 96 15.07 9.30 -14.10
CA PHE A 96 13.73 8.70 -14.16
C PHE A 96 13.67 7.26 -13.62
N ASP A 97 14.76 6.50 -13.68
CA ASP A 97 14.85 5.16 -13.10
C ASP A 97 14.84 5.18 -11.56
N LYS A 98 15.50 6.18 -10.96
CA LYS A 98 15.51 6.41 -9.51
C LYS A 98 14.21 7.06 -9.05
N ALA A 99 13.67 7.98 -9.85
CA ALA A 99 12.34 8.54 -9.62
C ALA A 99 11.28 7.43 -9.61
N ALA A 100 11.33 6.47 -10.55
CA ALA A 100 10.42 5.34 -10.57
C ALA A 100 10.51 4.51 -9.29
N HIS A 101 11.71 4.20 -8.80
CA HIS A 101 11.87 3.51 -7.51
C HIS A 101 11.30 4.31 -6.34
N ALA A 102 11.63 5.60 -6.23
CA ALA A 102 11.12 6.47 -5.17
C ALA A 102 9.59 6.62 -5.19
N ALA A 103 8.99 6.75 -6.38
CA ALA A 103 7.54 6.76 -6.55
C ALA A 103 6.93 5.43 -6.07
N GLY A 104 7.56 4.29 -6.38
CA GLY A 104 7.11 2.98 -5.92
C GLY A 104 7.08 2.90 -4.39
N VAL A 105 8.18 3.32 -3.75
CA VAL A 105 8.26 3.34 -2.29
C VAL A 105 7.20 4.27 -1.69
N LEU A 106 6.98 5.45 -2.28
CA LEU A 106 5.93 6.36 -1.83
C LEU A 106 4.54 5.73 -1.94
N THR A 107 4.23 5.04 -3.04
CA THR A 107 2.93 4.36 -3.20
C THR A 107 2.68 3.32 -2.11
N HIS A 108 3.73 2.63 -1.65
CA HIS A 108 3.67 1.63 -0.59
C HIS A 108 3.16 2.25 0.72
N TYR A 109 3.91 3.21 1.28
CA TYR A 109 3.54 3.85 2.55
C TYR A 109 2.19 4.57 2.49
N VAL A 110 1.81 5.12 1.33
CA VAL A 110 0.48 5.74 1.15
C VAL A 110 -0.61 4.67 1.16
N SER A 111 -0.40 3.51 0.56
CA SER A 111 -1.39 2.44 0.58
C SER A 111 -1.52 1.75 1.95
N ASP A 112 -0.43 1.63 2.71
CA ASP A 112 -0.47 0.99 4.04
C ASP A 112 -1.39 1.74 4.98
N VAL A 113 -1.26 3.06 5.06
CA VAL A 113 -2.11 3.86 5.97
C VAL A 113 -3.59 3.83 5.59
N ILE A 114 -3.95 3.36 4.38
CA ILE A 114 -5.34 3.19 3.92
C ILE A 114 -5.82 1.76 4.19
N GLN A 115 -4.93 0.84 4.52
CA GLN A 115 -5.28 -0.50 4.97
C GLN A 115 -5.66 -0.43 6.47
N PRO A 116 -6.83 -0.96 6.90
CA PRO A 116 -7.33 -0.72 8.26
C PRO A 116 -6.44 -1.26 9.40
N LEU A 117 -5.81 -2.41 9.24
CA LEU A 117 -4.95 -3.06 10.25
C LEU A 117 -3.64 -2.30 10.49
N HIS A 118 -3.19 -1.49 9.53
CA HIS A 118 -2.09 -0.55 9.69
C HIS A 118 -2.45 0.71 10.52
N THR A 119 -3.71 0.85 10.94
CA THR A 119 -4.19 2.01 11.72
C THR A 119 -4.49 1.71 13.20
N VAL A 120 -4.30 0.47 13.64
CA VAL A 120 -4.56 0.01 15.02
C VAL A 120 -3.49 -0.97 15.48
N SER A 121 -3.47 -1.29 16.77
CA SER A 121 -2.72 -2.42 17.32
C SER A 121 -3.58 -3.18 18.32
N GLU A 122 -4.31 -4.18 17.82
CA GLU A 122 -5.24 -4.99 18.62
C GLU A 122 -4.78 -6.46 18.65
N PRO A 123 -5.12 -7.24 19.69
CA PRO A 123 -4.76 -8.66 19.77
C PRO A 123 -5.21 -9.47 18.54
N ALA A 124 -6.43 -9.21 18.04
CA ALA A 124 -6.99 -9.85 16.86
C ALA A 124 -6.17 -9.62 15.59
N GLU A 125 -5.46 -8.49 15.50
CA GLU A 125 -4.61 -8.15 14.36
C GLU A 125 -3.55 -9.23 14.11
N ALA A 126 -2.90 -9.74 15.16
CA ALA A 126 -1.84 -10.75 15.00
C ALA A 126 -2.32 -12.01 14.27
N VAL A 127 -3.60 -12.35 14.45
CA VAL A 127 -4.20 -13.54 13.88
C VAL A 127 -4.64 -13.27 12.44
N ILE A 128 -5.26 -12.11 12.19
CA ILE A 128 -5.92 -11.88 10.90
C ILE A 128 -5.08 -11.09 9.90
N HIS A 129 -4.03 -10.37 10.30
CA HIS A 129 -3.29 -9.46 9.42
C HIS A 129 -2.78 -10.14 8.16
N ARG A 130 -1.91 -11.14 8.32
CA ARG A 130 -1.31 -11.84 7.19
C ARG A 130 -2.35 -12.61 6.34
N PRO A 131 -3.31 -13.35 6.93
CA PRO A 131 -4.40 -13.95 6.16
C PRO A 131 -5.22 -12.91 5.38
N PHE A 132 -5.54 -11.77 5.99
CA PHE A 132 -6.36 -10.73 5.39
C PHE A 132 -5.68 -10.10 4.19
N GLU A 133 -4.40 -9.74 4.29
CA GLU A 133 -3.63 -9.19 3.17
C GLU A 133 -3.58 -10.15 1.98
N TRP A 134 -3.40 -11.45 2.25
CA TRP A 134 -3.43 -12.46 1.21
C TRP A 134 -4.82 -12.60 0.59
N THR A 135 -5.88 -12.59 1.41
CA THR A 135 -7.25 -12.55 0.92
C THR A 135 -7.48 -11.34 0.01
N VAL A 136 -7.06 -10.14 0.40
CA VAL A 136 -7.19 -8.93 -0.41
C VAL A 136 -6.44 -9.07 -1.74
N ASP A 137 -5.20 -9.57 -1.73
CA ASP A 137 -4.43 -9.78 -2.97
C ASP A 137 -5.09 -10.81 -3.91
N ARG A 138 -5.62 -11.91 -3.36
CA ARG A 138 -6.33 -12.94 -4.14
C ARG A 138 -7.71 -12.48 -4.64
N SER A 139 -8.35 -11.58 -3.91
CA SER A 139 -9.67 -11.00 -4.20
C SER A 139 -9.59 -9.66 -4.91
N TYR A 140 -8.39 -9.16 -5.24
CA TYR A 140 -8.18 -7.82 -5.81
C TYR A 140 -9.08 -7.51 -7.01
N ASN A 141 -9.19 -8.45 -7.97
CA ASN A 141 -10.06 -8.28 -9.13
C ASN A 141 -11.56 -8.32 -8.79
N GLN A 142 -11.95 -9.06 -7.75
CA GLN A 142 -13.33 -9.10 -7.26
C GLN A 142 -13.70 -7.75 -6.63
N ILE A 143 -12.82 -7.20 -5.80
CA ILE A 143 -13.00 -5.90 -5.15
C ILE A 143 -13.11 -4.78 -6.20
N LEU A 144 -12.23 -4.76 -7.22
CA LEU A 144 -12.31 -3.76 -8.28
C LEU A 144 -13.59 -3.87 -9.12
N ARG A 145 -14.00 -5.08 -9.50
CA ARG A 145 -15.26 -5.26 -10.23
C ARG A 145 -16.46 -4.86 -9.38
N HIS A 146 -16.41 -5.12 -8.08
CA HIS A 146 -17.44 -4.69 -7.13
C HIS A 146 -17.53 -3.16 -7.10
N ARG A 147 -16.40 -2.48 -6.90
CA ARG A 147 -16.30 -1.02 -7.00
C ARG A 147 -16.93 -0.48 -8.28
N ASP A 148 -16.55 -1.04 -9.43
CA ASP A 148 -17.00 -0.56 -10.74
C ASP A 148 -18.50 -0.78 -10.96
N ARG A 149 -19.02 -1.96 -10.59
CA ARG A 149 -20.46 -2.28 -10.72
C ARG A 149 -21.34 -1.39 -9.86
N HIS A 150 -20.86 -1.02 -8.68
CA HIS A 150 -21.60 -0.19 -7.72
C HIS A 150 -21.29 1.32 -7.86
N GLY A 151 -20.48 1.72 -8.85
CA GLY A 151 -20.15 3.12 -9.08
C GLY A 151 -19.40 3.78 -7.92
N ILE A 152 -18.71 3.00 -7.09
CA ILE A 152 -17.99 3.49 -5.91
C ILE A 152 -16.80 4.33 -6.38
N SER A 153 -16.83 5.62 -6.07
CA SER A 153 -15.79 6.56 -6.42
C SER A 153 -15.50 7.51 -5.26
N VAL A 154 -14.25 7.97 -5.20
CA VAL A 154 -13.80 8.91 -4.18
C VAL A 154 -13.36 10.19 -4.86
N ARG A 155 -13.81 11.32 -4.32
CA ARG A 155 -13.32 12.64 -4.72
C ARG A 155 -12.36 13.13 -3.64
N LEU A 156 -11.12 13.39 -4.02
CA LEU A 156 -10.09 13.92 -3.16
C LEU A 156 -9.76 15.35 -3.57
N GLY A 157 -9.76 16.25 -2.60
CA GLY A 157 -9.12 17.57 -2.70
C GLY A 157 -7.82 17.53 -1.90
N LEU A 158 -6.72 17.95 -2.52
CA LEU A 158 -5.45 18.13 -1.82
C LEU A 158 -5.40 19.56 -1.27
N ALA A 159 -4.85 19.72 -0.07
CA ALA A 159 -4.53 21.05 0.43
C ALA A 159 -3.40 21.67 -0.41
N ASP A 160 -3.34 23.01 -0.46
CA ASP A 160 -2.29 23.71 -1.20
C ASP A 160 -1.02 23.99 -0.36
N ASP A 161 -1.10 23.75 0.95
CA ASP A 161 0.03 23.95 1.87
C ASP A 161 1.07 22.81 1.83
N SER A 162 2.24 23.05 2.43
CA SER A 162 3.33 22.07 2.48
C SER A 162 3.03 20.78 3.26
N ALA A 163 1.98 20.78 4.08
CA ALA A 163 1.56 19.63 4.89
C ALA A 163 0.52 18.75 4.17
N TRP A 164 0.17 19.05 2.92
CA TRP A 164 -0.90 18.37 2.18
C TRP A 164 -0.77 16.83 2.17
N LEU A 165 0.45 16.29 2.05
CA LEU A 165 0.68 14.83 1.98
C LEU A 165 0.42 14.18 3.33
N GLY A 166 0.96 14.75 4.41
CA GLY A 166 0.67 14.31 5.77
C GLY A 166 -0.82 14.40 6.08
N SER A 167 -1.48 15.49 5.68
CA SER A 167 -2.93 15.68 5.83
C SER A 167 -3.72 14.63 5.05
N LEU A 168 -3.38 14.37 3.78
CA LEU A 168 -4.01 13.32 2.96
C LEU A 168 -3.91 11.95 3.65
N MET A 169 -2.70 11.57 4.06
CA MET A 169 -2.46 10.29 4.73
C MET A 169 -3.21 10.20 6.06
N MET A 170 -3.24 11.27 6.85
CA MET A 170 -3.97 11.32 8.11
C MET A 170 -5.48 11.13 7.92
N HIS A 171 -6.07 11.86 6.98
CA HIS A 171 -7.51 11.75 6.70
C HIS A 171 -7.85 10.36 6.16
N SER A 172 -6.98 9.80 5.31
CA SER A 172 -7.17 8.46 4.76
C SER A 172 -7.05 7.37 5.82
N ALA A 173 -6.09 7.49 6.75
CA ALA A 173 -5.96 6.59 7.90
C ALA A 173 -7.13 6.71 8.88
N ARG A 174 -7.65 7.92 9.12
CA ARG A 174 -8.88 8.10 9.91
C ARG A 174 -10.08 7.42 9.25
N HIS A 175 -10.17 7.48 7.93
CA HIS A 175 -11.21 6.79 7.20
C HIS A 175 -11.06 5.27 7.30
N ALA A 176 -9.86 4.74 7.05
CA ALA A 176 -9.55 3.31 7.17
C ALA A 176 -9.78 2.76 8.59
N SER A 177 -9.37 3.51 9.62
CA SER A 177 -9.53 3.14 11.03
C SER A 177 -10.99 2.94 11.44
N LYS A 178 -11.95 3.63 10.80
CA LYS A 178 -13.39 3.42 11.06
C LYS A 178 -13.86 2.03 10.63
N LYS A 179 -13.17 1.38 9.69
CA LYS A 179 -13.53 0.07 9.14
C LYS A 179 -12.94 -1.11 9.93
N VAL A 180 -12.02 -0.85 10.87
CA VAL A 180 -11.30 -1.91 11.63
C VAL A 180 -12.26 -2.84 12.35
N THR A 181 -13.20 -2.30 13.13
CA THR A 181 -14.13 -3.11 13.94
C THR A 181 -15.03 -3.98 13.07
N GLU A 182 -15.47 -3.47 11.92
CA GLU A 182 -16.24 -4.26 10.96
C GLU A 182 -15.39 -5.39 10.38
N LEU A 183 -14.16 -5.06 9.95
CA LEU A 183 -13.21 -6.01 9.39
C LEU A 183 -12.89 -7.14 10.37
N THR A 184 -12.50 -6.81 11.60
CA THR A 184 -12.09 -7.81 12.61
C THR A 184 -13.23 -8.73 13.01
N ARG A 185 -14.48 -8.26 13.01
CA ARG A 185 -15.66 -9.07 13.37
C ARG A 185 -16.15 -9.96 12.24
N ARG A 186 -16.04 -9.51 10.99
CA ARG A 186 -16.71 -10.16 9.85
C ARG A 186 -15.76 -11.00 9.02
N TYR A 187 -14.45 -10.78 9.14
CA TYR A 187 -13.45 -11.55 8.41
C TYR A 187 -13.42 -13.01 8.89
N ARG A 188 -13.63 -13.93 7.95
CA ARG A 188 -13.73 -15.37 8.23
C ARG A 188 -12.39 -16.06 8.00
N LEU A 189 -11.56 -16.12 9.04
CA LEU A 189 -10.23 -16.71 8.97
C LEU A 189 -10.26 -18.16 8.46
N ASP A 190 -11.16 -18.99 9.00
CA ASP A 190 -11.26 -20.40 8.63
C ASP A 190 -11.55 -20.59 7.13
N GLU A 191 -12.46 -19.78 6.58
CA GLU A 191 -12.74 -19.79 5.14
C GLU A 191 -11.53 -19.28 4.34
N ALA A 192 -10.83 -18.26 4.84
CA ALA A 192 -9.75 -17.61 4.11
C ALA A 192 -8.63 -18.57 3.73
N VAL A 193 -8.28 -19.51 4.62
CA VAL A 193 -7.22 -20.52 4.42
C VAL A 193 -7.46 -21.39 3.19
N HIS A 194 -8.73 -21.70 2.90
CA HIS A 194 -9.14 -22.61 1.83
C HIS A 194 -9.63 -21.85 0.59
N GLN A 195 -10.50 -20.87 0.80
CA GLN A 195 -11.18 -20.09 -0.23
C GLN A 195 -11.12 -18.59 0.10
N PRO A 196 -10.01 -17.92 -0.22
CA PRO A 196 -9.78 -16.52 0.17
C PRO A 196 -10.90 -15.56 -0.25
N LYS A 197 -11.51 -15.81 -1.41
CA LYS A 197 -12.59 -14.99 -1.96
C LYS A 197 -13.91 -15.11 -1.20
N ALA A 198 -14.15 -16.26 -0.57
CA ALA A 198 -15.37 -16.50 0.22
C ALA A 198 -15.30 -15.81 1.60
N ALA A 199 -14.07 -15.61 2.11
CA ALA A 199 -13.83 -14.94 3.39
C ALA A 199 -14.21 -13.44 3.43
N LEU A 200 -14.59 -12.87 2.29
CA LEU A 200 -15.08 -11.49 2.17
C LEU A 200 -16.58 -11.52 1.88
N ASP A 201 -17.40 -11.20 2.88
CA ASP A 201 -18.81 -10.96 2.65
C ASP A 201 -19.07 -9.63 1.91
N MET A 202 -20.32 -9.38 1.56
CA MET A 202 -20.69 -8.22 0.73
C MET A 202 -20.31 -6.88 1.36
N ALA A 203 -20.49 -6.69 2.67
CA ALA A 203 -20.17 -5.40 3.28
C ALA A 203 -18.66 -5.23 3.55
N LEU A 204 -17.90 -6.33 3.70
CA LEU A 204 -16.43 -6.25 3.58
C LEU A 204 -15.99 -5.88 2.17
N LEU A 205 -16.65 -6.40 1.12
CA LEU A 205 -16.37 -6.00 -0.26
C LEU A 205 -16.69 -4.53 -0.51
N ASP A 206 -17.79 -4.01 0.04
CA ASP A 206 -18.13 -2.57 -0.03
C ASP A 206 -17.04 -1.73 0.63
N SER A 207 -16.68 -2.06 1.87
CA SER A 207 -15.64 -1.34 2.62
C SER A 207 -14.28 -1.42 1.91
N LEU A 208 -13.90 -2.57 1.37
CA LEU A 208 -12.66 -2.71 0.58
C LEU A 208 -12.70 -1.96 -0.74
N ALA A 209 -13.85 -1.94 -1.43
CA ALA A 209 -14.02 -1.21 -2.69
C ALA A 209 -13.88 0.30 -2.48
N GLU A 210 -14.42 0.84 -1.38
CA GLU A 210 -14.25 2.23 -0.96
C GLU A 210 -12.76 2.54 -0.68
N LEU A 211 -12.07 1.69 0.09
CA LEU A 211 -10.65 1.86 0.40
C LEU A 211 -9.76 1.73 -0.84
N PHE A 212 -10.11 0.87 -1.79
CA PHE A 212 -9.43 0.75 -3.08
C PHE A 212 -9.64 2.01 -3.93
N ALA A 213 -10.86 2.55 -3.98
CA ALA A 213 -11.14 3.80 -4.67
C ALA A 213 -10.32 4.95 -4.07
N LEU A 214 -10.28 5.05 -2.73
CA LEU A 214 -9.48 6.03 -2.02
C LEU A 214 -7.99 5.88 -2.33
N THR A 215 -7.44 4.67 -2.23
CA THR A 215 -6.01 4.38 -2.48
C THR A 215 -5.59 4.75 -3.90
N LEU A 216 -6.35 4.30 -4.90
CA LEU A 216 -6.03 4.56 -6.31
C LEU A 216 -6.14 6.04 -6.65
N THR A 217 -7.13 6.73 -6.09
CA THR A 217 -7.31 8.17 -6.28
C THR A 217 -6.21 8.97 -5.60
N ALA A 218 -5.82 8.59 -4.38
CA ALA A 218 -4.74 9.24 -3.63
C ALA A 218 -3.41 9.13 -4.37
N ILE A 219 -3.03 7.91 -4.80
CA ILE A 219 -1.79 7.69 -5.55
C ILE A 219 -1.80 8.48 -6.86
N ALA A 220 -2.90 8.46 -7.61
CA ALA A 220 -3.02 9.23 -8.85
C ALA A 220 -2.85 10.74 -8.61
N ALA A 221 -3.49 11.27 -7.57
CA ALA A 221 -3.40 12.69 -7.21
C ALA A 221 -1.98 13.09 -6.77
N ILE A 222 -1.26 12.22 -6.06
CA ILE A 222 0.15 12.42 -5.68
C ILE A 222 1.04 12.47 -6.94
N ILE A 223 0.81 11.58 -7.91
CA ILE A 223 1.55 11.56 -9.18
C ILE A 223 1.27 12.82 -10.01
N ASP A 224 0.02 13.26 -10.08
CA ASP A 224 -0.35 14.52 -10.72
C ASP A 224 0.35 15.71 -10.04
N ARG A 225 0.30 15.78 -8.70
CA ARG A 225 0.89 16.88 -7.93
C ARG A 225 2.40 16.95 -8.11
N VAL A 226 3.13 15.84 -7.93
CA VAL A 226 4.60 15.83 -8.03
C VAL A 226 5.07 16.18 -9.44
N ALA A 227 4.36 15.73 -10.48
CA ALA A 227 4.70 16.04 -11.86
C ALA A 227 4.48 17.52 -12.16
N ASN A 228 3.34 18.10 -11.77
CA ASN A 228 3.07 19.53 -11.94
C ASN A 228 4.07 20.39 -11.19
N GLU A 229 4.38 20.05 -9.93
CA GLU A 229 5.39 20.77 -9.13
C GLU A 229 6.78 20.68 -9.79
N THR A 230 7.14 19.53 -10.37
CA THR A 230 8.42 19.35 -11.09
C THR A 230 8.48 20.23 -12.35
N GLU A 231 7.44 20.23 -13.17
CA GLU A 231 7.39 21.03 -14.40
C GLU A 231 7.37 22.54 -14.08
N ALA A 232 6.65 22.94 -13.03
CA ALA A 232 6.67 24.31 -12.53
C ALA A 232 8.06 24.74 -12.04
N PHE A 233 8.79 23.85 -11.36
CA PHE A 233 10.15 24.12 -10.88
C PHE A 233 11.18 24.20 -12.03
N THR A 234 11.11 23.28 -12.97
CA THR A 234 12.06 23.19 -14.10
C THR A 234 11.77 24.22 -15.20
N GLY A 235 10.53 24.69 -15.31
CA GLY A 235 10.09 25.66 -16.31
C GLY A 235 9.80 25.04 -17.68
N TYR A 236 9.85 23.71 -17.81
CA TYR A 236 9.52 22.99 -19.05
C TYR A 236 8.80 21.66 -18.76
N PRO A 237 8.05 21.12 -19.73
CA PRO A 237 7.40 19.83 -19.58
C PRO A 237 8.40 18.69 -19.36
N LEU A 238 8.03 17.69 -18.56
CA LEU A 238 8.78 16.44 -18.49
C LEU A 238 8.98 15.89 -19.91
N PRO A 239 10.16 15.37 -20.28
CA PRO A 239 10.38 14.82 -21.61
C PRO A 239 9.41 13.67 -21.89
N ASP A 240 8.89 13.57 -23.12
CA ASP A 240 8.09 12.42 -23.51
C ASP A 240 8.95 11.15 -23.62
N CYS A 241 8.35 9.98 -23.36
CA CYS A 241 9.05 8.72 -23.55
C CYS A 241 8.17 7.63 -24.19
N GLY A 242 8.80 6.86 -25.08
CA GLY A 242 8.18 5.69 -25.71
C GLY A 242 8.18 4.47 -24.77
N LEU A 243 7.12 3.66 -24.87
CA LEU A 243 6.93 2.43 -24.08
C LEU A 243 7.28 1.13 -24.82
N THR A 244 7.70 1.21 -26.09
CA THR A 244 7.93 0.02 -26.93
C THR A 244 8.92 -0.96 -26.30
N LEU A 245 10.10 -0.48 -25.91
CA LEU A 245 11.13 -1.32 -25.27
C LEU A 245 10.66 -1.93 -23.94
N ALA A 246 9.96 -1.15 -23.11
CA ALA A 246 9.39 -1.64 -21.87
C ALA A 246 8.33 -2.73 -22.11
N THR A 247 7.54 -2.59 -23.18
CA THR A 247 6.52 -3.56 -23.58
C THR A 247 7.14 -4.85 -24.11
N CYS A 248 8.16 -4.76 -24.97
CA CYS A 248 8.93 -5.94 -25.43
C CYS A 248 9.58 -6.68 -24.26
N ARG A 249 10.20 -5.95 -23.32
CA ARG A 249 10.80 -6.53 -22.11
C ARG A 249 9.75 -7.19 -21.22
N ALA A 250 8.64 -6.51 -20.94
CA ALA A 250 7.58 -7.04 -20.09
C ALA A 250 6.96 -8.31 -20.69
N THR A 251 6.78 -8.34 -22.00
CA THR A 251 6.21 -9.50 -22.72
C THR A 251 7.18 -10.68 -22.72
N SER A 252 8.44 -10.47 -23.10
CA SER A 252 9.45 -11.53 -23.14
C SER A 252 9.72 -12.15 -21.77
N THR A 253 9.64 -11.36 -20.69
CA THR A 253 9.84 -11.84 -19.32
C THR A 253 8.55 -12.28 -18.62
N ALA A 254 7.40 -12.27 -19.31
CA ALA A 254 6.11 -12.61 -18.72
C ALA A 254 6.03 -14.05 -18.18
N PRO A 255 6.51 -15.10 -18.88
CA PRO A 255 6.44 -16.47 -18.37
C PRO A 255 7.20 -16.65 -17.04
N ILE A 256 8.39 -16.05 -16.93
CA ILE A 256 9.18 -16.03 -15.70
C ILE A 256 8.41 -15.31 -14.57
N GLY A 257 7.77 -14.19 -14.91
CA GLY A 257 6.94 -13.44 -13.99
C GLY A 257 5.79 -14.27 -13.40
N VAL A 258 5.05 -14.98 -14.26
CA VAL A 258 3.96 -15.87 -13.88
C VAL A 258 4.45 -17.01 -12.98
N ALA A 259 5.56 -17.67 -13.34
CA ALA A 259 6.16 -18.73 -12.53
C ALA A 259 6.50 -18.24 -11.11
N LYS A 260 7.10 -17.05 -11.00
CA LYS A 260 7.42 -16.42 -9.71
C LYS A 260 6.16 -16.10 -8.89
N THR A 261 5.09 -15.64 -9.53
CA THR A 261 3.79 -15.37 -8.88
C THR A 261 3.17 -16.64 -8.32
N THR A 262 3.19 -17.74 -9.09
CA THR A 262 2.70 -19.05 -8.66
C THR A 262 3.48 -19.56 -7.45
N LEU A 263 4.81 -19.48 -7.51
CA LEU A 263 5.69 -19.89 -6.41
C LEU A 263 5.43 -19.07 -5.13
N LYS A 264 5.34 -17.74 -5.25
CA LYS A 264 5.01 -16.88 -4.11
C LYS A 264 3.65 -17.26 -3.50
N SER A 265 2.63 -17.43 -4.33
CA SER A 265 1.29 -17.79 -3.87
C SER A 265 1.27 -19.14 -3.13
N PHE A 266 2.13 -20.09 -3.51
CA PHE A 266 2.29 -21.35 -2.81
C PHE A 266 2.88 -21.15 -1.40
N PHE A 267 3.95 -20.35 -1.29
CA PHE A 267 4.57 -20.05 0.00
C PHE A 267 3.65 -19.27 0.94
N ASP A 268 2.96 -18.23 0.43
CA ASP A 268 2.00 -17.44 1.22
C ASP A 268 0.90 -18.35 1.79
N LYS A 269 0.33 -19.22 0.95
CA LYS A 269 -0.73 -20.17 1.37
C LYS A 269 -0.22 -21.14 2.44
N ARG A 270 1.03 -21.60 2.35
CA ARG A 270 1.64 -22.47 3.36
C ARG A 270 1.83 -21.74 4.69
N GLN A 271 2.29 -20.49 4.67
CA GLN A 271 2.44 -19.68 5.88
C GLN A 271 1.09 -19.46 6.58
N ILE A 272 0.06 -19.10 5.82
CA ILE A 272 -1.28 -18.83 6.35
C ILE A 272 -1.91 -20.09 6.95
N ARG A 273 -1.73 -21.26 6.32
CA ARG A 273 -2.18 -22.53 6.88
C ARG A 273 -1.52 -22.87 8.21
N ARG A 274 -0.21 -22.60 8.34
CA ARG A 274 0.53 -22.86 9.59
C ARG A 274 0.08 -21.94 10.71
N LEU A 275 -0.05 -20.65 10.41
CA LEU A 275 -0.58 -19.66 11.34
C LEU A 275 -1.99 -20.04 11.80
N ALA A 276 -2.90 -20.32 10.86
CA ALA A 276 -4.27 -20.72 11.22
C ALA A 276 -4.29 -22.02 12.05
N SER A 277 -3.49 -23.02 11.68
CA SER A 277 -3.41 -24.28 12.42
C SER A 277 -2.86 -24.11 13.84
N GLU A 278 -1.88 -23.24 14.05
CA GLU A 278 -1.37 -22.93 15.38
C GLU A 278 -2.46 -22.25 16.21
N TYR A 279 -3.10 -21.22 15.67
CA TYR A 279 -4.15 -20.49 16.36
C TYR A 279 -5.36 -21.39 16.72
N SER A 280 -5.79 -22.26 15.81
CA SER A 280 -6.89 -23.21 16.09
C SER A 280 -6.54 -24.23 17.17
N ARG A 281 -5.25 -24.57 17.36
CA ARG A 281 -4.80 -25.55 18.35
C ARG A 281 -4.54 -24.91 19.72
N GLU A 282 -3.86 -23.77 19.75
CA GLU A 282 -3.33 -23.15 20.98
C GLU A 282 -4.15 -21.93 21.45
N GLY A 283 -5.08 -21.42 20.62
CA GLY A 283 -5.82 -20.18 20.87
C GLY A 283 -4.96 -18.91 20.83
N THR A 284 -3.66 -19.05 20.58
CA THR A 284 -2.65 -17.98 20.56
C THR A 284 -1.64 -18.21 19.44
N LEU A 285 -0.84 -17.20 19.12
CA LEU A 285 0.21 -17.28 18.11
C LEU A 285 1.56 -16.92 18.73
N VAL A 286 2.51 -17.86 18.67
CA VAL A 286 3.86 -17.74 19.19
C VAL A 286 4.89 -18.15 18.13
N GLU A 287 4.74 -19.32 17.52
CA GLU A 287 5.70 -19.88 16.55
C GLU A 287 5.59 -19.19 15.19
N TYR A 288 4.37 -18.99 14.69
CA TYR A 288 4.11 -18.41 13.37
C TYR A 288 3.63 -16.95 13.43
N LEU A 289 3.93 -16.25 14.54
CA LEU A 289 3.67 -14.82 14.67
C LEU A 289 4.43 -14.03 13.59
N PRO A 290 3.75 -13.21 12.75
CA PRO A 290 4.44 -12.43 11.73
C PRO A 290 5.46 -11.45 12.35
N PRO A 291 6.69 -11.35 11.80
CA PRO A 291 7.73 -10.46 12.34
C PRO A 291 7.31 -8.99 12.43
N GLU A 292 6.51 -8.54 11.47
CA GLU A 292 5.92 -7.20 11.46
C GLU A 292 5.09 -6.94 12.71
N ILE A 293 4.21 -7.87 13.08
CA ILE A 293 3.34 -7.75 14.25
C ILE A 293 4.16 -7.79 15.53
N ASP A 294 5.11 -8.71 15.62
CA ASP A 294 6.00 -8.82 16.77
C ASP A 294 6.80 -7.53 17.00
N ILE A 295 7.47 -7.00 15.97
CA ILE A 295 8.21 -5.74 16.04
C ILE A 295 7.27 -4.59 16.40
N LYS A 296 6.12 -4.49 15.73
CA LYS A 296 5.11 -3.45 15.99
C LYS A 296 4.66 -3.45 17.45
N ARG A 297 4.30 -4.61 18.01
CA ARG A 297 3.87 -4.75 19.41
C ARG A 297 4.95 -4.28 20.38
N ARG A 298 6.19 -4.74 20.21
CA ARG A 298 7.32 -4.34 21.06
C ARG A 298 7.55 -2.83 21.06
N VAL A 299 7.49 -2.18 19.91
CA VAL A 299 7.70 -0.71 19.82
C VAL A 299 6.52 0.06 20.43
N ILE A 300 5.29 -0.43 20.28
CA ILE A 300 4.09 0.19 20.86
C ILE A 300 4.09 0.09 22.39
N GLU A 301 4.49 -1.05 22.94
CA GLU A 301 4.61 -1.26 24.39
C GLU A 301 5.57 -0.24 25.01
N VAL A 302 6.76 -0.06 24.41
CA VAL A 302 7.74 0.96 24.84
C VAL A 302 7.13 2.36 24.77
N TYR A 303 6.44 2.70 23.67
CA TYR A 303 5.79 4.01 23.53
C TYR A 303 4.72 4.28 24.59
N HIS A 304 3.90 3.28 24.92
CA HIS A 304 2.89 3.42 25.98
C HIS A 304 3.53 3.59 27.36
N GLN A 305 4.59 2.84 27.66
CA GLN A 305 5.36 2.99 28.90
C GLN A 305 5.98 4.39 29.02
N GLU A 306 6.59 4.91 27.96
CA GLU A 306 7.13 6.28 27.96
C GLU A 306 6.03 7.34 28.18
N ARG A 307 4.85 7.15 27.56
CA ARG A 307 3.73 8.07 27.74
C ARG A 307 3.16 8.03 29.15
N SER A 308 3.07 6.85 29.78
CA SER A 308 2.63 6.76 31.17
C SER A 308 3.63 7.46 32.09
N LEU A 309 4.93 7.24 31.90
CA LEU A 309 5.97 7.90 32.69
C LEU A 309 5.91 9.44 32.55
N LYS A 310 5.81 9.95 31.31
CA LYS A 310 5.65 11.41 31.06
C LYS A 310 4.38 11.99 31.68
N ARG A 311 3.28 11.24 31.69
CA ARG A 311 2.02 11.66 32.34
C ARG A 311 2.15 11.69 33.86
N SER A 312 2.80 10.69 34.46
CA SER A 312 3.05 10.64 35.90
C SER A 312 3.98 11.78 36.35
N ALA A 313 5.06 12.04 35.61
CA ALA A 313 5.97 13.15 35.90
C ALA A 313 5.27 14.51 35.83
N ARG A 314 4.38 14.73 34.85
CA ARG A 314 3.57 15.96 34.74
C ARG A 314 2.50 16.12 35.82
N ARG A 315 2.09 15.04 36.49
CA ARG A 315 1.14 15.08 37.61
C ARG A 315 1.82 15.32 38.96
N ALA A 316 3.12 15.05 39.04
CA ALA A 316 3.94 15.23 40.23
C ALA A 316 4.62 16.60 40.31
N ALA A 317 4.56 17.40 39.24
CA ALA A 317 5.03 18.78 39.15
C ALA A 317 3.83 19.74 39.19
#